data_AF-A0A6I3AI65-F1
#
_entry.id   AF-A0A6I3AI65-F1
#
_cell.length_a   1.000
_cell.length_b   1.000
_cell.length_c   1.000
_cell.angle_alpha   90.00
_cell.angle_beta   90.00
_cell.angle_gamma   90.00
#
_symmetry.space_group_name_H-M   'P 1'
#
loop_
_entity.id
_entity.type
_entity.pdbx_description
1 polymer ?
#
loop_
_entity_poly.entity_id
_entity_poly.type
_entity_poly.pdbx_seq_one_letter_code
_entity_poly.pdbx_strand_id
1 'polypeptide(L)' 'MTDDAPQAPPNVAPATVLDLDAITADLAGVEIALARLEAGTYFTDEVTGAPLPEQFLVANPTARTVADATTA' A
#
# COMPACT_ATOMS: atom_id res chain seq x y z
N MET A 1 3.20 49.42 6.11
CA MET A 1 1.93 49.01 6.75
C MET A 1 1.20 48.22 5.68
N THR A 2 1.65 46.97 5.50
CA THR A 2 1.13 46.08 4.45
C THR A 2 -0.10 45.40 5.01
N ASP A 3 -1.17 45.49 4.24
CA ASP A 3 -2.48 44.90 4.42
C ASP A 3 -2.37 43.43 4.87
N ASP A 4 -2.66 43.17 6.14
CA ASP A 4 -2.93 41.82 6.68
C ASP A 4 -4.41 41.54 6.39
N ALA A 5 -4.68 41.10 5.16
CA ALA A 5 -6.01 40.62 4.80
C ALA A 5 -6.30 39.33 5.59
N PRO A 6 -7.52 39.14 6.15
CA PRO A 6 -7.86 37.91 6.84
C PRO A 6 -7.82 36.76 5.83
N GLN A 7 -6.75 35.96 5.88
CA GLN A 7 -6.70 34.67 5.22
C GLN A 7 -7.86 33.85 5.78
N ALA A 8 -8.82 33.49 4.91
CA ALA A 8 -9.86 32.54 5.27
C ALA A 8 -9.19 31.28 5.85
N PRO A 9 -9.76 30.66 6.91
CA PRO A 9 -9.19 29.43 7.43
C PRO A 9 -9.05 28.44 6.29
N PRO A 10 -7.96 27.64 6.24
CA PRO A 10 -7.86 26.58 5.25
C PRO A 10 -9.14 25.75 5.33
N ASN A 11 -9.83 25.64 4.22
CA ASN A 11 -10.99 24.77 4.07
C ASN A 11 -10.49 23.33 4.28
N VAL A 12 -10.46 22.89 5.54
CA VAL A 12 -10.19 21.50 5.88
C VAL A 12 -11.39 20.74 5.33
N ALA A 13 -11.20 20.09 4.18
CA ALA A 13 -12.16 19.14 3.65
C ALA A 13 -12.61 18.23 4.79
N PRO A 14 -13.91 17.88 4.89
CA PRO A 14 -14.38 17.04 5.97
C PRO A 14 -13.50 15.80 6.01
N ALA A 15 -12.90 15.54 7.18
CA ALA A 15 -12.09 14.35 7.39
C ALA A 15 -12.99 13.15 7.09
N THR A 16 -12.84 12.56 5.91
CA THR A 16 -13.37 11.24 5.62
C THR A 16 -12.88 10.36 6.75
N VAL A 17 -13.81 9.79 7.52
CA VAL A 17 -13.49 8.95 8.67
C VAL A 17 -12.48 7.91 8.20
N LEU A 18 -11.25 8.03 8.68
CA LEU A 18 -10.13 7.24 8.21
C LEU A 18 -10.33 5.81 8.69
N ASP A 19 -10.34 4.86 7.75
CA ASP A 19 -10.40 3.43 8.09
C ASP A 19 -9.02 2.98 8.57
N LEU A 20 -8.82 3.03 9.89
CA LEU A 20 -7.56 2.66 10.52
C LEU A 20 -7.28 1.16 10.44
N ASP A 21 -8.32 0.33 10.35
CA ASP A 21 -8.17 -1.12 10.24
C ASP A 21 -7.65 -1.48 8.85
N ALA A 22 -8.20 -0.86 7.80
CA ALA A 22 -7.69 -1.01 6.43
C ALA A 22 -6.23 -0.55 6.30
N ILE A 23 -5.87 0.58 6.93
CA ILE A 23 -4.48 1.07 6.94
C ILE A 23 -3.56 0.11 7.68
N THR A 24 -4.00 -0.42 8.82
CA THR A 24 -3.20 -1.38 9.60
C THR A 24 -2.94 -2.64 8.79
N ALA A 25 -3.94 -3.15 8.07
CA ALA A 25 -3.78 -4.30 7.19
C ALA A 25 -2.83 -4.03 6.02
N ASP A 26 -2.92 -2.85 5.40
CA ASP A 26 -2.03 -2.45 4.31
C ASP A 26 -0.56 -2.36 4.78
N LEU A 27 -0.32 -1.69 5.91
CA LEU A 27 1.03 -1.58 6.49
C LEU A 27 1.61 -2.93 6.88
N ALA A 28 0.79 -3.84 7.43
CA ALA A 28 1.22 -5.22 7.69
C ALA A 28 1.60 -5.96 6.39
N GLY A 29 0.88 -5.73 5.29
CA GLY A 29 1.23 -6.25 3.97
C GLY A 29 2.59 -5.74 3.48
N VAL A 30 2.88 -4.45 3.68
CA VAL A 30 4.18 -3.85 3.34
C VAL A 30 5.32 -4.47 4.16
N GLU A 31 5.15 -4.64 5.46
CA GLU A 31 6.16 -5.26 6.32
C GLU A 31 6.52 -6.69 5.86
N ILE A 32 5.50 -7.48 5.50
CA ILE A 32 5.70 -8.85 4.98
C ILE A 32 6.42 -8.81 3.63
N ALA A 33 6.04 -7.91 2.72
CA ALA A 33 6.70 -7.75 1.43
C ALA A 33 8.20 -7.41 1.59
N LEU A 34 8.54 -6.49 2.48
CA LEU A 34 9.93 -6.13 2.79
C LEU A 34 10.71 -7.30 3.39
N ALA A 35 10.11 -8.06 4.31
CA ALA A 35 10.75 -9.25 4.89
C ALA A 35 11.05 -10.32 3.82
N ARG A 36 10.15 -10.51 2.84
CA ARG A 36 10.38 -11.43 1.71
C ARG A 36 11.47 -10.92 0.77
N LEU A 37 11.57 -9.60 0.58
CA LEU A 37 12.61 -9.01 -0.25
C LEU A 37 13.99 -9.26 0.38
N GLU A 38 14.12 -9.05 1.68
CA GLU A 38 15.33 -9.36 2.45
C GLU A 38 15.64 -10.87 2.41
N ALA A 39 14.63 -11.73 2.53
CA ALA A 39 14.79 -13.18 2.46
C ALA A 39 15.06 -13.72 1.05
N GLY A 40 14.95 -12.89 0.01
CA GLY A 40 15.09 -13.30 -1.40
C GLY A 40 13.91 -14.10 -1.95
N THR A 41 12.76 -14.11 -1.28
CA THR A 41 11.55 -14.87 -1.67
C THR A 41 10.40 -13.98 -2.18
N TYR A 42 10.66 -12.69 -2.39
CA TYR A 42 9.65 -11.70 -2.80
C TYR A 42 8.99 -12.02 -4.16
N PHE A 43 9.78 -12.52 -5.11
CA PHE A 43 9.29 -12.91 -6.44
C PHE A 43 8.76 -14.35 -6.50
N THR A 44 8.46 -14.96 -5.35
CA THR A 44 8.03 -16.36 -5.27
C THR A 44 6.64 -16.45 -4.66
N ASP A 45 5.73 -17.12 -5.36
CA ASP A 45 4.39 -17.44 -4.88
C ASP A 45 4.49 -18.35 -3.66
N GLU A 46 3.90 -17.92 -2.54
CA GLU A 46 4.05 -18.61 -1.25
C GLU A 46 3.36 -19.98 -1.18
N VAL A 47 2.39 -20.23 -2.07
CA VAL A 47 1.60 -21.48 -2.07
C VAL A 47 2.19 -22.50 -3.03
N THR A 48 2.57 -22.06 -4.22
CA THR A 48 3.00 -22.94 -5.31
C THR A 48 4.52 -23.01 -5.44
N GLY A 49 5.26 -22.01 -4.93
CA GLY A 49 6.69 -21.86 -5.13
C GLY A 49 7.08 -21.38 -6.53
N ALA A 50 6.11 -21.08 -7.40
CA ALA A 50 6.35 -20.56 -8.74
C ALA A 50 6.78 -19.08 -8.71
N PRO A 51 7.48 -18.58 -9.75
CA PRO A 51 7.80 -17.16 -9.82
C PRO A 51 6.54 -16.29 -10.02
N LEU A 52 6.43 -15.21 -9.25
CA LEU A 52 5.44 -14.16 -9.42
C LEU A 52 5.87 -13.21 -10.57
N PRO A 53 4.97 -12.84 -11.49
CA PRO A 53 5.29 -11.90 -12.56
C PRO A 53 5.61 -10.50 -12.02
N GLU A 54 6.71 -9.90 -12.49
CA GLU A 54 7.11 -8.55 -12.06
C GLU A 54 6.06 -7.49 -12.38
N GLN A 55 5.43 -7.56 -13.56
CA GLN A 55 4.38 -6.61 -13.94
C GLN A 55 3.20 -6.59 -12.95
N PHE A 56 2.98 -7.69 -12.25
CA PHE A 56 1.93 -7.80 -11.25
C PHE A 56 2.35 -7.13 -9.94
N LEU A 57 3.58 -7.36 -9.48
CA LEU A 57 4.12 -6.73 -8.27
C LEU A 57 4.28 -5.20 -8.41
N VAL A 58 4.37 -4.67 -9.64
CA VAL A 58 4.29 -3.22 -9.90
C VAL A 58 2.90 -2.67 -9.56
N ALA A 59 1.84 -3.42 -9.86
CA ALA A 59 0.45 -3.01 -9.59
C ALA A 59 0.02 -3.31 -8.15
N ASN A 60 0.49 -4.42 -7.59
CA ASN A 60 0.19 -4.85 -6.22
C ASN A 60 1.47 -5.37 -5.52
N PRO A 61 2.29 -4.49 -4.92
CA PRO A 61 3.58 -4.85 -4.36
C PRO A 61 3.48 -5.72 -3.09
N THR A 62 2.33 -5.78 -2.45
CA THR A 62 2.13 -6.60 -1.23
C THR A 62 1.58 -7.99 -1.55
N ALA A 63 1.38 -8.33 -2.82
CA ALA A 63 0.82 -9.60 -3.21
C ALA A 63 1.74 -10.80 -2.89
N ARG A 64 1.11 -11.88 -2.44
CA ARG A 64 1.81 -13.10 -1.98
C ARG A 64 1.59 -14.30 -2.89
N THR A 65 0.54 -14.24 -3.69
CA THR A 65 0.16 -15.31 -4.61
C THR A 65 -0.34 -14.77 -5.94
N VAL A 66 -0.35 -15.62 -6.96
CA VAL A 66 -1.02 -15.31 -8.25
C VAL A 66 -2.54 -15.13 -8.10
N ALA A 67 -3.14 -15.62 -7.01
CA ALA A 67 -4.56 -15.43 -6.74
C ALA A 67 -4.88 -14.02 -6.25
N ASP A 68 -4.00 -13.44 -5.41
CA ASP A 68 -4.06 -12.01 -5.05
C ASP A 68 -3.97 -11.13 -6.31
N ALA A 69 -3.33 -11.64 -7.37
CA ALA A 69 -3.24 -10.95 -8.66
C ALA A 69 -4.51 -10.89 -9.47
N THR A 70 -5.36 -11.89 -9.31
CA THR A 70 -6.58 -12.00 -10.11
C THR A 70 -7.73 -11.18 -9.49
N THR A 71 -7.55 -10.67 -8.28
CA THR A 71 -8.60 -9.97 -7.50
C THR A 71 -8.47 -8.44 -7.56
N ALA A 72 -7.46 -7.90 -8.26
CA ALA A 72 -7.22 -6.47 -8.44
C ALA A 72 -7.78 -5.94 -9.77
#